data_AF-A0A1V4YSS8-F1
#
_entry.id   AF-A0A1V4YSS8-F1
#
_cell.length_a   1.000
_cell.length_b   1.000
_cell.length_c   1.000
_cell.angle_alpha   90.00
_cell.angle_beta   90.00
_cell.angle_gamma   90.00
#
_symmetry.space_group_name_H-M   'P 1'
#
loop_
_entity.id
_entity.type
_entity.pdbx_description
1 polymer ?
#
loop_
_entity_poly.entity_id
_entity_poly.type
_entity_poly.pdbx_seq_one_letter_code
_entity_poly.pdbx_strand_id
1 'polypeptide(L)'
;MTKIDIEKLLDMSCEFKQDEPFLEEAGIKTVESLWKGIDFDGMPPRRLRNIYNEYKNKLKSAAFSNTYSEFITNMCSPDGGMDIKSLPKIENRLIAGIEEELVKRKLQNDFLEYVVGNYGTLVIKLRAKKDLENEDKEQCQLV
;
A
#
# COMPACT_ATOMS: atom_id res chain seq x y z
N MET A 1 43.44 -8.32 7.88
CA MET A 1 42.40 -8.65 6.89
C MET A 1 41.38 -9.55 7.55
N THR A 2 40.24 -8.99 7.95
CA THR A 2 39.12 -9.73 8.54
C THR A 2 38.49 -10.60 7.46
N LYS A 3 38.45 -11.93 7.67
CA LYS A 3 37.66 -12.85 6.84
C LYS A 3 36.19 -12.45 6.99
N ILE A 4 35.61 -11.96 5.90
CA ILE A 4 34.16 -11.79 5.82
C ILE A 4 33.58 -13.20 5.77
N ASP A 5 32.75 -13.51 6.75
CA ASP A 5 32.12 -14.81 6.91
C ASP A 5 30.90 -14.87 5.98
N ILE A 6 31.15 -15.35 4.75
CA ILE A 6 30.16 -15.37 3.66
C ILE A 6 28.93 -16.19 4.05
N GLU A 7 29.10 -17.23 4.86
CA GLU A 7 28.00 -18.06 5.37
C GLU A 7 27.05 -17.26 6.27
N LYS A 8 27.59 -16.37 7.12
CA LYS A 8 26.79 -15.45 7.93
C LYS A 8 25.99 -14.45 7.11
N LEU A 9 26.56 -13.96 6.01
CA LEU A 9 25.87 -13.05 5.08
C LEU A 9 24.78 -13.77 4.29
N LEU A 10 24.99 -15.06 3.94
CA LEU A 10 24.00 -15.87 3.25
C LEU A 10 22.86 -16.28 4.17
N ASP A 11 23.13 -16.61 5.44
CA ASP A 11 22.08 -16.88 6.44
C ASP A 11 21.22 -15.64 6.71
N MET A 12 21.81 -14.44 6.78
CA MET A 12 21.06 -13.17 6.84
C MET A 12 20.23 -12.90 5.57
N SER A 13 20.66 -13.40 4.40
CA SER A 13 19.89 -13.25 3.15
C SER A 13 18.72 -14.23 3.03
N CYS A 14 18.75 -15.34 3.77
CA CYS A 14 17.64 -16.30 3.82
C CYS A 14 16.50 -15.86 4.76
N GLU A 15 16.77 -14.98 5.73
CA GLU A 15 15.74 -14.38 6.59
C GLU A 15 14.75 -13.49 5.80
N PHE A 16 15.18 -12.90 4.68
CA PHE A 16 14.35 -12.02 3.84
C PHE A 16 13.11 -12.68 3.20
N LYS A 17 13.00 -14.01 3.18
CA LYS A 17 11.90 -14.71 2.47
C LYS A 17 10.74 -15.17 3.35
N GLN A 18 10.87 -15.17 4.67
CA GLN A 18 9.78 -15.64 5.53
C GLN A 18 8.66 -14.60 5.70
N ASP A 19 9.02 -13.31 5.70
CA ASP A 19 8.06 -12.23 5.91
C ASP A 19 7.49 -11.65 4.62
N GLU A 20 8.02 -12.02 3.44
CA GLU A 20 7.52 -11.56 2.14
C GLU A 20 6.00 -11.75 1.95
N PRO A 21 5.39 -12.89 2.33
CA PRO A 21 3.93 -13.05 2.27
C PRO A 21 3.17 -12.06 3.15
N PHE A 22 3.72 -11.75 4.34
CA PHE A 22 3.13 -10.77 5.25
C PHE A 22 3.26 -9.34 4.72
N LEU A 23 4.43 -8.97 4.19
CA LEU A 23 4.66 -7.66 3.58
C LEU A 23 3.74 -7.43 2.38
N GLU A 24 3.54 -8.46 1.55
CA GLU A 24 2.59 -8.43 0.44
C GLU A 24 1.15 -8.22 0.93
N GLU A 25 0.70 -9.02 1.90
CA GLU A 25 -0.65 -8.89 2.45
C GLU A 25 -0.88 -7.52 3.09
N ALA A 26 0.09 -7.04 3.88
CA ALA A 26 0.06 -5.71 4.49
C ALA A 26 0.02 -4.62 3.43
N GLY A 27 0.81 -4.75 2.36
CA GLY A 27 0.86 -3.81 1.24
C GLY A 27 -0.49 -3.72 0.54
N ILE A 28 -1.08 -4.86 0.18
CA ILE A 28 -2.40 -4.93 -0.46
C ILE A 28 -3.46 -4.27 0.43
N LYS A 29 -3.55 -4.69 1.70
CA LYS A 29 -4.54 -4.16 2.64
C LYS A 29 -4.40 -2.67 2.88
N THR A 30 -3.17 -2.17 3.02
CA THR A 30 -2.90 -0.74 3.20
C THR A 30 -3.34 0.06 1.98
N VAL A 31 -2.97 -0.40 0.78
CA VAL A 31 -3.32 0.24 -0.50
C VAL A 31 -4.83 0.24 -0.74
N GLU A 32 -5.54 -0.84 -0.39
CA GLU A 32 -7.00 -0.88 -0.48
C GLU A 32 -7.67 0.06 0.53
N SER A 33 -7.15 0.10 1.76
CA SER A 33 -7.67 0.96 2.83
C SER A 33 -7.57 2.43 2.47
N LEU A 34 -6.40 2.84 1.98
CA LEU A 34 -6.13 4.21 1.54
C LEU A 34 -6.99 4.59 0.33
N TRP A 35 -7.17 3.67 -0.64
CA TRP A 35 -8.03 3.91 -1.79
C TRP A 35 -9.47 4.21 -1.40
N LYS A 36 -10.02 3.48 -0.42
CA LYS A 36 -11.39 3.71 0.09
C LYS A 36 -11.56 5.06 0.78
N GLY A 37 -10.47 5.71 1.20
CA GLY A 37 -10.48 7.05 1.76
C GLY A 37 -10.46 8.17 0.74
N ILE A 38 -10.24 7.87 -0.55
CA ILE A 38 -10.22 8.87 -1.62
C ILE A 38 -11.63 9.43 -1.82
N ASP A 39 -11.76 10.75 -1.76
CA ASP A 39 -12.99 11.43 -2.11
C ASP A 39 -13.12 11.57 -3.64
N PHE A 40 -13.89 10.68 -4.25
CA PHE A 40 -14.19 10.73 -5.68
C PHE A 40 -15.26 11.76 -6.03
N ASP A 41 -16.01 12.28 -5.04
CA ASP A 41 -17.10 13.21 -5.29
C ASP A 41 -16.56 14.55 -5.77
N GLY A 42 -17.13 15.06 -6.86
CA GLY A 42 -16.67 16.31 -7.47
C GLY A 42 -15.34 16.22 -8.22
N MET A 43 -14.74 15.03 -8.38
CA MET A 43 -13.57 14.88 -9.25
C MET A 43 -13.94 15.07 -10.73
N PRO A 44 -13.17 15.86 -11.50
CA PRO A 44 -13.46 16.07 -12.92
C PRO A 44 -13.20 14.80 -13.75
N PRO A 45 -13.95 14.54 -14.84
CA PRO A 45 -13.81 13.33 -15.65
C PRO A 45 -12.39 13.06 -16.18
N ARG A 46 -11.62 14.11 -16.46
CA ARG A 46 -10.22 13.99 -16.86
C ARG A 46 -9.35 13.34 -15.78
N ARG A 47 -9.56 13.71 -14.51
CA ARG A 47 -8.81 13.19 -13.37
C ARG A 47 -9.24 11.77 -13.03
N LEU A 48 -10.55 11.47 -13.08
CA LEU A 48 -11.07 10.11 -12.91
C LEU A 48 -10.41 9.10 -13.87
N ARG A 49 -10.16 9.49 -15.13
CA ARG A 49 -9.45 8.63 -16.11
C ARG A 49 -7.99 8.35 -15.74
N ASN A 50 -7.36 9.23 -14.98
CA ASN A 50 -5.94 9.16 -14.62
C ASN A 50 -5.68 8.77 -13.16
N ILE A 51 -6.74 8.55 -12.38
CA ILE A 51 -6.65 8.45 -10.91
C ILE A 51 -5.74 7.30 -10.44
N TYR A 52 -5.73 6.17 -11.15
CA TYR A 52 -4.81 5.07 -10.85
C TYR A 52 -3.33 5.44 -11.06
N ASN A 53 -3.02 6.27 -12.05
CA ASN A 53 -1.66 6.75 -12.29
C ASN A 53 -1.25 7.77 -11.23
N GLU A 54 -2.16 8.67 -10.85
CA GLU A 54 -1.96 9.60 -9.73
C GLU A 54 -1.72 8.82 -8.44
N TYR A 55 -2.53 7.80 -8.17
CA TYR A 55 -2.41 6.90 -7.01
C TYR A 55 -1.08 6.17 -6.95
N LYS A 56 -0.69 5.54 -8.07
CA LYS A 56 0.60 4.88 -8.22
C LYS A 56 1.78 5.81 -7.91
N ASN A 57 1.76 7.03 -8.43
CA ASN A 57 2.85 7.99 -8.21
C ASN A 57 2.91 8.48 -6.76
N LYS A 58 1.75 8.71 -6.14
CA LYS A 58 1.66 9.11 -4.75
C LYS A 58 2.16 8.00 -3.81
N LEU A 59 1.76 6.75 -4.04
CA LEU A 59 2.26 5.58 -3.28
C LEU A 59 3.78 5.52 -3.32
N LYS A 60 4.37 5.61 -4.52
CA LYS A 60 5.82 5.63 -4.69
C LYS A 60 6.46 6.77 -3.91
N SER A 61 5.92 7.99 -4.04
CA SER A 61 6.49 9.17 -3.39
C SER A 61 6.39 9.09 -1.86
N ALA A 62 5.27 8.64 -1.32
CA ALA A 62 5.05 8.55 0.12
C ALA A 62 5.93 7.46 0.76
N ALA A 63 6.21 6.38 0.03
CA ALA A 63 7.02 5.26 0.52
C ALA A 63 8.50 5.62 0.73
N PHE A 64 8.98 6.74 0.18
CA PHE A 64 10.27 7.35 0.54
C PHE A 64 10.19 8.13 1.87
N SER A 65 9.62 7.50 2.90
CA SER A 65 9.54 8.02 4.27
C SER A 65 10.36 7.14 5.20
N ASN A 66 10.46 7.53 6.49
CA ASN A 66 11.27 6.76 7.46
C ASN A 66 10.44 5.76 8.27
N THR A 67 9.11 5.93 8.31
CA THR A 67 8.21 5.10 9.11
C THR A 67 6.89 4.85 8.39
N TYR A 68 6.20 3.79 8.80
CA TYR A 68 4.84 3.51 8.30
C TYR A 68 3.86 4.65 8.62
N SER A 69 3.89 5.20 9.84
CA SER A 69 3.12 6.39 10.22
C SER A 69 3.35 7.59 9.30
N GLU A 70 4.62 7.90 8.98
CA GLU A 70 4.95 8.98 8.04
C GLU A 70 4.45 8.67 6.63
N PHE A 71 4.59 7.42 6.18
CA PHE A 71 4.03 6.97 4.91
C PHE A 71 2.52 7.20 4.84
N ILE A 72 1.76 6.79 5.86
CA ILE A 72 0.30 7.00 5.91
C ILE A 72 -0.05 8.48 5.95
N THR A 73 0.68 9.27 6.74
CA THR A 73 0.50 10.74 6.80
C THR A 73 0.74 11.37 5.43
N ASN A 74 1.81 10.96 4.75
CA ASN A 74 2.13 11.44 3.41
C ASN A 74 1.07 11.02 2.39
N MET A 75 0.53 9.80 2.48
CA MET A 75 -0.56 9.34 1.63
C MET A 75 -1.83 10.15 1.84
N CYS A 76 -2.14 10.51 3.09
CA CYS A 76 -3.32 11.31 3.44
C CYS A 76 -3.11 12.82 3.25
N SER A 77 -1.87 13.27 3.04
CA SER A 77 -1.59 14.68 2.83
C SER A 77 -2.25 15.16 1.52
N PRO A 78 -2.96 16.30 1.55
CA PRO A 78 -3.53 16.92 0.35
C PRO A 78 -2.45 17.33 -0.67
N ASP A 79 -1.20 17.50 -0.21
CA ASP A 79 -0.06 17.82 -1.05
C ASP A 79 0.28 16.63 -1.96
N GLY A 80 0.04 16.74 -3.26
CA GLY A 80 0.23 15.65 -4.22
C GLY A 80 -1.05 15.15 -4.87
N GLY A 81 -2.18 15.84 -4.64
CA GLY A 81 -3.32 15.76 -5.53
C GLY A 81 -4.16 14.51 -5.37
N MET A 82 -4.23 13.91 -4.19
CA MET A 82 -5.35 13.04 -3.82
C MET A 82 -5.92 13.46 -2.49
N ASP A 83 -7.23 13.66 -2.49
CA ASP A 83 -7.96 14.20 -1.36
C ASP A 83 -8.47 13.01 -0.53
N ILE A 84 -7.55 12.38 0.21
CA ILE A 84 -7.91 11.36 1.20
C ILE A 84 -8.37 12.12 2.45
N LYS A 85 -9.63 12.55 2.47
CA LYS A 85 -10.16 13.45 3.51
C LYS A 85 -10.27 12.76 4.88
N SER A 86 -10.69 11.51 4.87
CA SER A 86 -10.77 10.70 6.09
C SER A 86 -10.94 9.24 5.74
N LEU A 87 -10.12 8.38 6.35
CA LEU A 87 -10.34 6.95 6.25
C LEU A 87 -11.57 6.54 7.08
N PRO A 88 -12.43 5.65 6.56
CA PRO A 88 -13.49 5.06 7.38
C PRO A 88 -12.92 4.44 8.66
N LYS A 89 -13.71 4.43 9.76
CA LYS A 89 -13.25 3.92 11.06
C LYS A 89 -12.65 2.52 11.00
N ILE A 90 -13.20 1.65 10.14
CA ILE A 90 -12.73 0.27 9.96
C ILE A 90 -11.34 0.27 9.31
N GLU A 91 -11.14 1.09 8.28
CA GLU A 91 -9.86 1.19 7.58
C GLU A 91 -8.78 1.79 8.49
N ASN A 92 -9.12 2.79 9.33
CA ASN A 92 -8.21 3.31 10.35
C ASN A 92 -7.73 2.24 11.34
N ARG A 93 -8.64 1.37 11.81
CA ARG A 93 -8.27 0.25 12.71
C ARG A 93 -7.36 -0.76 12.02
N LEU A 94 -7.64 -1.05 10.75
CA LEU A 94 -6.84 -1.97 9.97
C LEU A 94 -5.42 -1.42 9.75
N ILE A 95 -5.28 -0.14 9.40
CA ILE A 95 -3.98 0.52 9.26
C ILE A 95 -3.21 0.51 10.58
N ALA A 96 -3.86 0.83 11.69
CA ALA A 96 -3.24 0.77 13.01
C ALA A 96 -2.76 -0.66 13.37
N GLY A 97 -3.57 -1.68 13.07
CA GLY A 97 -3.18 -3.07 13.29
C GLY A 97 -2.01 -3.53 12.43
N ILE A 98 -1.91 -3.06 11.18
CA ILE A 98 -0.74 -3.29 10.32
C ILE A 98 0.50 -2.64 10.93
N GLU A 99 0.38 -1.38 11.38
CA GLU A 99 1.49 -0.68 12.01
C GLU A 99 2.00 -1.40 13.27
N GLU A 100 1.10 -1.83 14.14
CA GLU A 100 1.44 -2.58 15.35
C GLU A 100 2.24 -3.86 15.02
N GLU A 101 1.80 -4.63 14.02
CA GLU A 101 2.51 -5.84 13.60
C GLU A 101 3.86 -5.53 12.93
N LEU A 102 3.95 -4.48 12.12
CA LEU A 102 5.21 -4.04 11.50
C LEU A 102 6.23 -3.59 12.56
N VAL A 103 5.80 -2.83 13.57
CA VAL A 103 6.65 -2.39 14.69
C VAL A 103 7.13 -3.58 15.50
N LYS A 104 6.20 -4.48 15.86
CA LYS A 104 6.50 -5.69 16.66
C LYS A 104 7.53 -6.59 15.99
N ARG A 105 7.46 -6.72 14.65
CA ARG A 105 8.40 -7.53 13.85
C ARG A 105 9.62 -6.76 13.37
N LYS A 106 9.68 -5.44 13.60
CA LYS A 106 10.73 -4.52 13.11
C LYS A 106 10.83 -4.46 11.58
N LEU A 107 9.70 -4.61 10.88
CA LEU A 107 9.61 -4.69 9.42
C LEU A 107 9.18 -3.38 8.75
N GLN A 108 9.20 -2.24 9.46
CA GLN A 108 8.71 -0.98 8.90
C GLN A 108 9.49 -0.55 7.65
N ASN A 109 10.82 -0.66 7.66
CA ASN A 109 11.64 -0.33 6.50
C ASN A 109 11.43 -1.33 5.36
N ASP A 110 11.38 -2.64 5.67
CA ASP A 110 11.14 -3.67 4.67
C ASP A 110 9.79 -3.50 3.98
N PHE A 111 8.76 -3.07 4.72
CA PHE A 111 7.47 -2.71 4.15
C PHE A 111 7.58 -1.52 3.18
N LEU A 112 8.30 -0.46 3.55
CA LEU A 112 8.46 0.71 2.69
C LEU A 112 9.24 0.36 1.43
N GLU A 113 10.33 -0.42 1.56
CA GLU A 113 11.08 -0.96 0.42
C GLU A 113 10.21 -1.86 -0.45
N TYR A 114 9.39 -2.72 0.15
CA TYR A 114 8.42 -3.53 -0.56
C TYR A 114 7.44 -2.67 -1.37
N VAL A 115 6.88 -1.60 -0.79
CA VAL A 115 6.00 -0.68 -1.51
C VAL A 115 6.73 0.02 -2.65
N VAL A 116 7.98 0.49 -2.45
CA VAL A 116 8.78 1.12 -3.51
C VAL A 116 9.10 0.13 -4.64
N GLY A 117 9.32 -1.15 -4.33
CA GLY A 117 9.55 -2.21 -5.32
C GLY A 117 8.27 -2.62 -6.06
N ASN A 118 7.11 -2.54 -5.40
CA ASN A 118 5.87 -3.18 -5.86
C ASN A 118 4.67 -2.25 -6.08
N TYR A 119 4.80 -0.92 -5.92
CA TYR A 119 3.70 0.04 -6.05
C TYR A 119 2.90 -0.12 -7.35
N GLY A 120 3.56 -0.41 -8.48
CA GLY A 120 2.88 -0.68 -9.75
C GLY A 120 2.00 -1.92 -9.69
N THR A 121 2.55 -3.02 -9.17
CA THR A 121 1.84 -4.30 -8.98
C THR A 121 0.66 -4.14 -8.02
N LEU A 122 0.86 -3.46 -6.89
CA LEU A 122 -0.18 -3.22 -5.88
C LEU A 122 -1.38 -2.46 -6.48
N VAL A 123 -1.14 -1.44 -7.30
CA VAL A 123 -2.22 -0.70 -7.97
C VAL A 123 -2.92 -1.53 -9.04
N ILE A 124 -2.19 -2.39 -9.78
CA ILE A 124 -2.80 -3.31 -10.75
C ILE A 124 -3.72 -4.31 -10.03
N LYS A 125 -3.27 -4.90 -8.92
CA LYS A 125 -4.09 -5.82 -8.11
C LYS A 125 -5.35 -5.15 -7.58
N LEU A 126 -5.21 -3.92 -7.06
CA LEU A 126 -6.35 -3.11 -6.63
C LEU A 126 -7.35 -2.90 -7.77
N ARG A 127 -6.88 -2.53 -8.97
CA ARG A 127 -7.75 -2.30 -10.13
C ARG A 127 -8.48 -3.58 -10.53
N ALA A 128 -7.77 -4.69 -10.67
CA ALA A 128 -8.37 -5.97 -11.05
C ALA A 128 -9.47 -6.39 -10.06
N LYS A 129 -9.25 -6.20 -8.76
CA LYS A 129 -10.28 -6.47 -7.74
C LYS A 129 -11.51 -5.58 -7.89
N LYS A 130 -11.32 -4.30 -8.25
CA LYS A 130 -12.44 -3.37 -8.49
C LYS A 130 -13.23 -3.70 -9.74
N ASP A 131 -12.56 -4.14 -10.80
CA ASP A 131 -13.21 -4.58 -12.03
C ASP A 131 -14.10 -5.80 -11.74
N LEU A 132 -13.60 -6.79 -10.99
CA LEU A 132 -14.39 -7.96 -10.53
C LEU A 132 -15.59 -7.56 -9.64
N GLU A 133 -15.39 -6.66 -8.66
CA GLU A 133 -16.48 -6.18 -7.80
C GLU A 133 -17.58 -5.45 -8.57
N ASN A 134 -17.26 -4.83 -9.71
CA ASN A 134 -18.24 -4.17 -10.57
C ASN A 134 -18.99 -5.17 -11.44
N GLU A 135 -18.30 -6.16 -12.02
CA GLU A 135 -18.92 -7.26 -12.75
C GLU A 135 -19.93 -8.03 -11.88
N ASP A 136 -19.56 -8.35 -10.64
CA ASP A 136 -20.45 -9.04 -9.69
C ASP A 136 -21.71 -8.21 -9.35
N LYS A 137 -21.57 -6.89 -9.23
CA LYS A 137 -22.70 -5.97 -8.96
C LYS A 137 -23.63 -5.85 -10.16
N GLU A 138 -23.09 -5.78 -11.37
CA GLU A 138 -23.88 -5.77 -12.60
C GLU A 138 -24.66 -7.07 -12.76
N GLN A 139 -24.06 -8.22 -12.44
CA GLN A 139 -24.75 -9.50 -12.47
C GLN A 139 -25.84 -9.63 -11.39
N CYS A 140 -25.62 -9.11 -10.18
CA CYS A 140 -26.63 -9.15 -9.12
C CYS A 140 -27.81 -8.19 -9.32
N GLN A 141 -27.67 -7.14 -10.14
CA GLN A 141 -28.76 -6.20 -10.46
C GLN A 141 -29.66 -6.66 -11.62
N LEU A 142 -29.25 -7.70 -12.33
CA LEU A 142 -30.01 -8.32 -13.44
C LEU A 142 -30.87 -9.52 -12.99
N VAL A 143 -30.91 -9.80 -11.69
CA VAL A 143 -31.73 -10.84 -11.03
C VAL A 143 -32.84 -10.18 -10.23
#